data_AF-A0A8T3P8N9-F1
#
_entry.id   AF-A0A8T3P8N9-F1
#
_cell.length_a   1.000
_cell.length_b   1.000
_cell.length_c   1.000
_cell.angle_alpha   90.00
_cell.angle_beta   90.00
_cell.angle_gamma   90.00
#
_symmetry.space_group_name_H-M   'P 1'
#
loop_
_entity.id
_entity.type
_entity.pdbx_description
1 polymer ?
#
loop_
_entity_poly.entity_id
_entity_poly.type
_entity_poly.pdbx_seq_one_letter_code
_entity_poly.pdbx_strand_id
1 'polypeptide(L)'
;MSELDELDQIAAEAFDGFIVRKDLALKFKGQYPVPTYVGEFLLGRYCASTDPEEIAEGLKIVERQLRDRTVRAGAHELFKSRAREQGSIKLIDLITARLDVGSDSYFATLPSLQLKDVRIADQMVRDHQRMLTGGFYAEVELEYHAALDEGANSRPFSIANMRPIQLSKGDILKVVAQGRQAFTVAQWRSFLLRSIGFEPELLIARAQDLLLLRMVPFAEHNYNLVELGPRGTGKSHLFQQVSPYSHLVSGGKATVARMFVDMRTGQKGLVAQYDVVCFDEVSGINFDQKDGVNILKGYMESREFSRGKESIRAFGGVVLVGNFDVDVAHQQRVGHLFSPFPKEMRDDTAFMDRIHAYLP
;
A
#
# COMPACT_ATOMS: atom_id res chain seq x y z
N MET A 1 -17.78 -6.03 -25.13
CA MET A 1 -16.70 -6.50 -24.23
C MET A 1 -15.50 -6.79 -25.12
N SER A 2 -14.28 -6.45 -24.71
CA SER A 2 -13.09 -6.88 -25.48
C SER A 2 -13.02 -8.40 -25.47
N GLU A 3 -12.69 -8.97 -26.62
CA GLU A 3 -12.40 -10.39 -26.78
C GLU A 3 -11.11 -10.73 -26.00
N LEU A 4 -11.06 -11.92 -25.37
CA LEU A 4 -9.88 -12.37 -24.63
C LEU A 4 -8.80 -12.78 -25.64
N ASP A 5 -7.63 -12.15 -25.56
CA ASP A 5 -6.51 -12.52 -26.41
C ASP A 5 -5.78 -13.78 -25.91
N GLU A 6 -4.75 -14.21 -26.64
CA GLU A 6 -3.96 -15.40 -26.30
C GLU A 6 -3.36 -15.31 -24.88
N LEU A 7 -2.88 -14.12 -24.49
CA LEU A 7 -2.25 -13.94 -23.17
C LEU A 7 -3.30 -14.04 -22.05
N ASP A 8 -4.49 -13.50 -22.28
CA ASP A 8 -5.60 -13.58 -21.35
C ASP A 8 -6.08 -15.03 -21.17
N GLN A 9 -6.10 -15.83 -22.24
CA GLN A 9 -6.46 -17.25 -22.20
C GLN A 9 -5.44 -18.07 -21.40
N ILE A 10 -4.14 -17.92 -21.70
CA ILE A 10 -3.06 -18.60 -20.95
C ILE A 10 -3.13 -18.22 -19.47
N ALA A 11 -3.38 -16.95 -19.17
CA ALA A 11 -3.51 -16.48 -17.81
C ALA A 11 -4.71 -17.13 -17.12
N ALA A 12 -5.89 -17.11 -17.73
CA ALA A 12 -7.12 -17.69 -17.18
C ALA A 12 -6.95 -19.18 -16.81
N GLU A 13 -6.27 -19.95 -17.67
CA GLU A 13 -5.98 -21.36 -17.42
C GLU A 13 -4.92 -21.54 -16.31
N ALA A 14 -3.86 -20.74 -16.31
CA ALA A 14 -2.74 -20.88 -15.38
C ALA A 14 -3.06 -20.37 -13.95
N PHE A 15 -4.01 -19.45 -13.82
CA PHE A 15 -4.30 -18.70 -12.59
C PHE A 15 -5.80 -18.64 -12.28
N ASP A 16 -6.50 -19.77 -12.41
CA ASP A 16 -7.92 -19.87 -12.10
C ASP A 16 -8.24 -19.38 -10.66
N GLY A 17 -9.21 -18.47 -10.56
CA GLY A 17 -9.58 -17.82 -9.29
C GLY A 17 -8.59 -16.78 -8.76
N PHE A 18 -7.52 -16.43 -9.50
CA PHE A 18 -6.52 -15.41 -9.10
C PHE A 18 -6.45 -14.21 -10.04
N ILE A 19 -7.19 -14.23 -11.15
CA ILE A 19 -7.16 -13.14 -12.14
C ILE A 19 -8.25 -12.13 -11.88
N VAL A 20 -7.87 -10.87 -12.04
CA VAL A 20 -8.77 -9.74 -12.00
C VAL A 20 -8.63 -8.95 -13.30
N ARG A 21 -9.74 -8.79 -13.99
CA ARG A 21 -9.85 -7.92 -15.15
C ARG A 21 -9.63 -6.45 -14.77
N LYS A 22 -8.57 -5.84 -15.30
CA LYS A 22 -8.17 -4.46 -14.94
C LYS A 22 -9.14 -3.40 -15.45
N ASP A 23 -9.80 -3.63 -16.58
CA ASP A 23 -10.84 -2.73 -17.08
C ASP A 23 -12.00 -2.59 -16.08
N LEU A 24 -12.30 -3.65 -15.33
CA LEU A 24 -13.27 -3.60 -14.24
C LEU A 24 -12.74 -2.82 -13.03
N ALA A 25 -11.52 -3.10 -12.60
CA ALA A 25 -10.88 -2.41 -11.48
C ALA A 25 -10.79 -0.88 -11.70
N LEU A 26 -10.48 -0.46 -12.94
CA LEU A 26 -10.40 0.94 -13.33
C LEU A 26 -11.74 1.68 -13.19
N LYS A 27 -12.89 1.00 -13.27
CA LYS A 27 -14.20 1.64 -13.03
C LYS A 27 -14.33 2.13 -11.60
N PHE A 28 -13.74 1.43 -10.62
CA PHE A 28 -13.85 1.76 -9.20
C PHE A 28 -12.79 2.77 -8.73
N LYS A 29 -11.74 2.97 -9.52
CA LYS A 29 -10.62 3.84 -9.18
C LYS A 29 -11.10 5.27 -8.93
N GLY A 30 -10.85 5.78 -7.72
CA GLY A 30 -11.21 7.14 -7.31
C GLY A 30 -12.70 7.37 -7.01
N GLN A 31 -13.57 6.37 -7.19
CA GLN A 31 -14.99 6.50 -6.86
C GLN A 31 -15.28 6.30 -5.36
N TYR A 32 -14.46 5.49 -4.69
CA TYR A 32 -14.60 5.12 -3.29
C TYR A 32 -13.33 5.51 -2.52
N PRO A 33 -13.45 5.86 -1.22
CA PRO A 33 -12.32 6.29 -0.39
C PRO A 33 -11.47 5.11 0.09
N VAL A 34 -11.14 4.18 -0.81
CA VAL A 34 -10.30 3.01 -0.55
C VAL A 34 -9.27 2.83 -1.67
N PRO A 35 -8.10 2.22 -1.39
CA PRO A 35 -7.11 1.90 -2.41
C PRO A 35 -7.65 0.97 -3.51
N THR A 36 -7.05 1.04 -4.71
CA THR A 36 -7.48 0.22 -5.86
C THR A 36 -7.40 -1.28 -5.57
N TYR A 37 -6.36 -1.74 -4.86
CA TYR A 37 -6.22 -3.15 -4.48
C TYR A 37 -7.40 -3.68 -3.63
N VAL A 38 -8.12 -2.81 -2.91
CA VAL A 38 -9.32 -3.20 -2.15
C VAL A 38 -10.46 -3.55 -3.10
N GLY A 39 -10.66 -2.74 -4.14
CA GLY A 39 -11.61 -3.04 -5.22
C GLY A 39 -11.20 -4.29 -5.98
N GLU A 40 -9.91 -4.45 -6.30
CA GLU A 40 -9.39 -5.64 -6.97
C GLU A 40 -9.59 -6.91 -6.15
N PHE A 41 -9.42 -6.87 -4.83
CA PHE A 41 -9.72 -8.02 -3.97
C PHE A 41 -11.19 -8.43 -4.04
N LEU A 42 -12.11 -7.47 -4.01
CA LEU A 42 -13.54 -7.76 -4.13
C LEU A 42 -13.87 -8.31 -5.53
N LEU A 43 -13.29 -7.73 -6.58
CA LEU A 43 -13.44 -8.24 -7.95
C LEU A 43 -12.86 -9.65 -8.09
N GLY A 44 -11.70 -9.94 -7.52
CA GLY A 44 -11.13 -11.30 -7.53
C GLY A 44 -11.97 -12.31 -6.77
N ARG A 45 -12.86 -11.87 -5.89
CA ARG A 45 -13.78 -12.75 -5.17
C ARG A 45 -15.08 -13.03 -5.91
N TYR A 46 -15.62 -12.04 -6.60
CA TYR A 46 -16.96 -12.13 -7.22
C TYR A 46 -16.94 -12.13 -8.75
N CYS A 47 -15.82 -11.77 -9.38
CA CYS A 47 -15.66 -11.61 -10.82
C CYS A 47 -14.42 -12.37 -11.35
N ALA A 48 -13.90 -13.35 -10.63
CA ALA A 48 -12.82 -14.22 -11.10
C ALA A 48 -13.35 -15.33 -12.02
N SER A 49 -13.99 -14.92 -13.10
CA SER A 49 -14.52 -15.77 -14.16
C SER A 49 -14.28 -15.08 -15.50
N THR A 50 -14.26 -15.86 -16.58
CA THR A 50 -14.24 -15.35 -17.96
C THR A 50 -15.64 -15.22 -18.55
N ASP A 51 -16.68 -15.75 -17.88
CA ASP A 51 -18.07 -15.67 -18.32
C ASP A 51 -18.63 -14.23 -18.13
N PRO A 52 -19.06 -13.55 -19.22
CA PRO A 52 -19.72 -12.25 -19.18
C PRO A 52 -20.88 -12.12 -18.18
N GLU A 53 -21.71 -13.15 -18.03
CA GLU A 53 -22.90 -13.10 -17.17
C GLU A 53 -22.51 -13.18 -15.69
N GLU A 54 -21.62 -14.10 -15.33
CA GLU A 54 -21.07 -14.22 -13.98
C GLU A 54 -20.34 -12.94 -13.56
N ILE A 55 -19.54 -12.36 -14.47
CA ILE A 55 -18.87 -11.07 -14.24
C ILE A 55 -19.89 -9.95 -13.98
N ALA A 56 -20.98 -9.90 -14.76
CA ALA A 56 -22.00 -8.85 -14.62
C ALA A 56 -22.76 -8.95 -13.30
N GLU A 57 -23.05 -10.16 -12.83
CA GLU A 57 -23.64 -10.38 -11.50
C GLU A 57 -22.65 -10.01 -10.39
N GLY A 58 -21.40 -10.48 -10.49
CA GLY A 58 -20.33 -10.16 -9.55
C GLY A 58 -20.10 -8.66 -9.40
N LEU A 59 -20.11 -7.92 -10.51
CA LEU A 59 -19.96 -6.47 -10.51
C LEU A 59 -21.03 -5.75 -9.69
N LYS A 60 -22.31 -6.17 -9.82
CA LYS A 60 -23.40 -5.60 -9.01
C LYS A 60 -23.18 -5.84 -7.52
N ILE A 61 -22.66 -7.01 -7.15
CA ILE A 61 -22.33 -7.34 -5.76
C ILE A 61 -21.20 -6.43 -5.26
N VAL A 62 -20.13 -6.27 -6.04
CA VAL A 62 -18.98 -5.41 -5.68
C VAL A 62 -19.39 -3.94 -5.55
N GLU A 63 -20.15 -3.41 -6.51
CA GLU A 63 -20.67 -2.04 -6.47
C GLU A 63 -21.50 -1.79 -5.21
N ARG A 64 -22.42 -2.71 -4.89
CA ARG A 64 -23.23 -2.65 -3.67
C ARG A 64 -22.36 -2.68 -2.42
N GLN A 65 -21.39 -3.58 -2.34
CA GLN A 65 -20.52 -3.69 -1.16
C GLN A 65 -19.67 -2.43 -0.95
N LEU A 66 -19.04 -1.92 -2.00
CA LEU A 66 -18.25 -0.69 -1.90
C LEU A 66 -19.12 0.51 -1.52
N ARG A 67 -20.30 0.66 -2.12
CA ARG A 67 -21.24 1.75 -1.80
C ARG A 67 -21.72 1.69 -0.36
N ASP A 68 -22.07 0.51 0.13
CA ASP A 68 -22.74 0.37 1.42
C ASP A 68 -21.74 0.29 2.58
N ARG A 69 -20.49 -0.16 2.32
CA ARG A 69 -19.46 -0.42 3.35
C ARG A 69 -18.33 0.60 3.40
N THR A 70 -18.14 1.44 2.38
CA THR A 70 -17.11 2.48 2.44
C THR A 70 -17.66 3.78 3.03
N VAL A 71 -16.93 4.36 3.98
CA VAL A 71 -17.36 5.59 4.66
C VAL A 71 -16.82 6.79 3.89
N ARG A 72 -17.72 7.55 3.27
CA ARG A 72 -17.36 8.81 2.59
C ARG A 72 -17.07 9.92 3.60
N ALA A 73 -16.29 10.92 3.18
CA ALA A 73 -16.04 12.11 3.97
C ALA A 73 -17.36 12.74 4.45
N GLY A 74 -17.47 13.00 5.75
CA GLY A 74 -18.68 13.53 6.38
C GLY A 74 -19.76 12.48 6.74
N ALA A 75 -19.66 11.22 6.32
CA ALA A 75 -20.66 10.18 6.59
C ALA A 75 -20.39 9.35 7.86
N HIS A 76 -19.31 9.63 8.59
CA HIS A 76 -18.88 8.84 9.76
C HIS A 76 -19.92 8.77 10.88
N GLU A 77 -20.59 9.88 11.20
CA GLU A 77 -21.66 9.88 12.22
C GLU A 77 -22.90 9.08 11.79
N LEU A 78 -23.21 9.03 10.49
CA LEU A 78 -24.30 8.19 9.98
C LEU A 78 -24.00 6.70 10.18
N PHE A 79 -22.76 6.27 9.94
CA PHE A 79 -22.35 4.89 10.22
C PHE A 79 -22.42 4.59 11.72
N LYS A 80 -21.93 5.48 12.59
CA LYS A 80 -22.05 5.31 14.05
C LYS A 80 -23.51 5.21 14.51
N SER A 81 -24.40 6.06 13.99
CA SER A 81 -25.83 6.01 14.31
C SER A 81 -26.46 4.69 13.88
N ARG A 82 -26.15 4.22 12.65
CA ARG A 82 -26.63 2.93 12.16
C ARG A 82 -26.15 1.76 13.01
N ALA A 83 -24.88 1.74 13.41
CA ALA A 83 -24.36 0.73 14.34
C ALA A 83 -25.15 0.72 15.65
N ARG A 84 -25.45 1.90 16.21
CA ARG A 84 -26.26 2.04 17.42
C ARG A 84 -27.71 1.57 17.24
N GLU A 85 -28.36 1.93 16.14
CA GLU A 85 -29.77 1.62 15.87
C GLU A 85 -29.98 0.16 15.48
N GLN A 86 -29.05 -0.43 14.74
CA GLN A 86 -29.15 -1.78 14.17
C GLN A 86 -28.41 -2.83 15.00
N GLY A 87 -27.64 -2.40 16.02
CA GLY A 87 -26.78 -3.25 16.84
C GLY A 87 -25.41 -3.51 16.20
N SER A 88 -25.35 -3.75 14.89
CA SER A 88 -24.08 -3.89 14.17
C SER A 88 -24.15 -3.38 12.74
N ILE A 89 -22.98 -3.05 12.18
CA ILE A 89 -22.81 -2.71 10.77
C ILE A 89 -21.55 -3.33 10.20
N LYS A 90 -21.49 -3.45 8.88
CA LYS A 90 -20.27 -3.85 8.15
C LYS A 90 -19.69 -2.65 7.42
N LEU A 91 -18.39 -2.46 7.55
CA LEU A 91 -17.64 -1.43 6.85
C LEU A 91 -16.31 -1.96 6.31
N ILE A 92 -15.71 -1.25 5.38
CA ILE A 92 -14.33 -1.48 4.93
C ILE A 92 -13.47 -0.34 5.48
N ASP A 93 -12.48 -0.65 6.29
CA ASP A 93 -11.59 0.35 6.88
C ASP A 93 -10.17 -0.21 7.06
N LEU A 94 -9.21 0.71 7.19
CA LEU A 94 -7.87 0.40 7.68
C LEU A 94 -7.97 0.13 9.19
N ILE A 95 -7.65 -1.08 9.64
CA ILE A 95 -7.65 -1.42 11.05
C ILE A 95 -6.23 -1.48 11.60
N THR A 96 -5.98 -0.72 12.67
CA THR A 96 -4.78 -0.81 13.51
C THR A 96 -5.19 -1.12 14.95
N ALA A 97 -4.28 -1.63 15.75
CA ALA A 97 -4.50 -1.94 17.15
C ALA A 97 -3.34 -1.47 18.03
N ARG A 98 -3.63 -1.23 19.31
CA ARG A 98 -2.65 -0.92 20.34
C ARG A 98 -2.97 -1.66 21.62
N LEU A 99 -1.95 -2.02 22.39
CA LEU A 99 -2.13 -2.46 23.78
C LEU A 99 -2.29 -1.23 24.67
N ASP A 100 -3.38 -1.18 25.44
CA ASP A 100 -3.57 -0.19 26.49
C ASP A 100 -3.13 -0.78 27.83
N VAL A 101 -1.92 -0.39 28.27
CA VAL A 101 -1.30 -0.93 29.49
C VAL A 101 -2.12 -0.63 30.74
N GLY A 102 -2.88 0.48 30.75
CA GLY A 102 -3.70 0.87 31.90
C GLY A 102 -4.91 -0.05 32.12
N SER A 103 -5.45 -0.63 31.04
CA SER A 103 -6.61 -1.53 31.10
C SER A 103 -6.28 -2.98 30.73
N ASP A 104 -5.00 -3.30 30.48
CA ASP A 104 -4.53 -4.61 30.01
C ASP A 104 -5.39 -5.18 28.87
N SER A 105 -5.69 -4.33 27.89
CA SER A 105 -6.62 -4.66 26.81
C SER A 105 -6.18 -4.05 25.49
N TYR A 106 -6.49 -4.74 24.39
CA TYR A 106 -6.26 -4.20 23.06
C TYR A 106 -7.41 -3.28 22.61
N PHE A 107 -7.05 -2.20 21.92
CA PHE A 107 -8.00 -1.31 21.28
C PHE A 107 -7.64 -1.11 19.82
N ALA A 108 -8.66 -1.25 18.97
CA ALA A 108 -8.58 -0.98 17.55
C ALA A 108 -8.90 0.49 17.23
N THR A 109 -8.25 1.00 16.18
CA THR A 109 -8.55 2.29 15.57
C THR A 109 -9.17 2.06 14.19
N LEU A 110 -10.30 2.71 13.95
CA LEU A 110 -11.02 2.76 12.67
C LEU A 110 -11.04 4.23 12.19
N PRO A 111 -10.08 4.64 11.34
CA PRO A 111 -9.88 6.03 10.97
C PRO A 111 -11.06 6.59 10.17
N SER A 112 -11.73 5.77 9.35
CA SER A 112 -12.86 6.24 8.55
C SER A 112 -14.07 6.62 9.42
N LEU A 113 -14.17 6.03 10.61
CA LEU A 113 -15.15 6.41 11.63
C LEU A 113 -14.60 7.37 12.70
N GLN A 114 -13.31 7.71 12.66
CA GLN A 114 -12.63 8.49 13.70
C GLN A 114 -12.74 7.87 15.10
N LEU A 115 -12.77 6.53 15.18
CA LEU A 115 -12.79 5.80 16.45
C LEU A 115 -11.39 5.31 16.78
N LYS A 116 -10.89 5.60 18.00
CA LYS A 116 -9.54 5.21 18.45
C LYS A 116 -9.53 4.11 19.53
N ASP A 117 -10.68 3.92 20.17
CA ASP A 117 -10.84 3.05 21.35
C ASP A 117 -11.94 2.01 21.13
N VAL A 118 -11.89 1.31 19.98
CA VAL A 118 -12.83 0.22 19.66
C VAL A 118 -12.33 -1.05 20.34
N ARG A 119 -13.17 -1.73 21.11
CA ARG A 119 -12.80 -2.99 21.77
C ARG A 119 -12.51 -4.07 20.73
N ILE A 120 -11.46 -4.86 20.94
CA ILE A 120 -11.11 -5.99 20.07
C ILE A 120 -10.60 -7.14 20.92
N ALA A 121 -10.97 -8.37 20.56
CA ALA A 121 -10.56 -9.56 21.30
C ALA A 121 -9.06 -9.84 21.12
N ASP A 122 -8.39 -10.25 22.19
CA ASP A 122 -6.99 -10.66 22.20
C ASP A 122 -6.63 -11.66 21.11
N GLN A 123 -7.48 -12.69 20.93
CA GLN A 123 -7.25 -13.72 19.92
C GLN A 123 -7.21 -13.13 18.51
N MET A 124 -8.12 -12.20 18.20
CA MET A 124 -8.18 -11.54 16.90
C MET A 124 -6.90 -10.72 16.61
N VAL A 125 -6.34 -10.10 17.65
CA VAL A 125 -5.05 -9.38 17.56
C VAL A 125 -3.88 -10.35 17.38
N ARG A 126 -3.86 -11.46 18.12
CA ARG A 126 -2.80 -12.49 18.01
C ARG A 126 -2.77 -13.13 16.64
N ASP A 127 -3.94 -13.41 16.06
CA ASP A 127 -4.07 -13.98 14.72
C ASP A 127 -3.68 -12.98 13.62
N HIS A 128 -3.68 -11.68 13.93
CA HIS A 128 -3.43 -10.60 12.97
C HIS A 128 -2.48 -9.53 13.53
N GLN A 129 -1.28 -9.94 13.94
CA GLN A 129 -0.27 -9.07 14.59
C GLN A 129 0.09 -7.80 13.81
N ARG A 130 -0.12 -7.80 12.48
CA ARG A 130 0.10 -6.63 11.62
C ARG A 130 -0.72 -5.40 12.05
N MET A 131 -1.85 -5.59 12.75
CA MET A 131 -2.60 -4.49 13.34
C MET A 131 -1.75 -3.64 14.31
N LEU A 132 -0.74 -4.23 14.96
CA LEU A 132 0.12 -3.57 15.94
C LEU A 132 1.28 -2.78 15.32
N THR A 133 1.58 -2.98 14.03
CA THR A 133 2.75 -2.36 13.38
C THR A 133 2.36 -1.31 12.34
N GLY A 134 1.34 -1.57 11.52
CA GLY A 134 0.91 -0.62 10.47
C GLY A 134 -0.54 -0.80 10.00
N GLY A 135 -1.20 -1.88 10.44
CA GLY A 135 -2.57 -2.19 10.04
C GLY A 135 -2.69 -2.74 8.62
N PHE A 136 -3.94 -2.96 8.23
CA PHE A 136 -4.33 -3.38 6.89
C PHE A 136 -5.81 -3.07 6.67
N TYR A 137 -6.24 -3.00 5.41
CA TYR A 137 -7.67 -2.88 5.12
C TYR A 137 -8.38 -4.19 5.40
N ALA A 138 -9.55 -4.11 6.04
CA ALA A 138 -10.38 -5.25 6.38
C ALA A 138 -11.85 -4.94 6.15
N GLU A 139 -12.64 -5.97 5.83
CA GLU A 139 -14.08 -5.93 6.05
C GLU A 139 -14.31 -6.12 7.56
N VAL A 140 -14.78 -5.08 8.24
CA VAL A 140 -14.97 -5.03 9.69
C VAL A 140 -16.46 -5.09 10.00
N GLU A 141 -16.84 -5.94 10.96
CA GLU A 141 -18.15 -5.94 11.58
C GLU A 141 -18.05 -5.20 12.92
N LEU A 142 -18.59 -3.98 12.93
CA LEU A 142 -18.60 -3.08 14.08
C LEU A 142 -19.92 -3.25 14.83
N GLU A 143 -19.83 -3.64 16.09
CA GLU A 143 -20.97 -3.81 16.97
C GLU A 143 -21.05 -2.64 17.97
N TYR A 144 -22.27 -2.27 18.33
CA TYR A 144 -22.57 -1.28 19.34
C TYR A 144 -23.22 -1.95 20.55
N HIS A 145 -22.57 -1.85 21.69
CA HIS A 145 -23.13 -2.24 22.98
C HIS A 145 -23.56 -0.99 23.74
N ALA A 146 -24.85 -0.90 24.07
CA ALA A 146 -25.33 0.11 24.99
C ALA A 146 -24.62 -0.06 26.35
N ALA A 147 -24.12 1.02 26.92
CA ALA A 147 -23.52 1.00 28.25
C ALA A 147 -24.58 0.52 29.25
N LEU A 148 -24.33 -0.61 29.92
CA LEU A 148 -25.17 -1.08 31.02
C LEU A 148 -24.84 -0.35 32.34
N ASP A 149 -23.71 0.36 32.42
CA ASP A 149 -23.24 1.05 33.64
C ASP A 149 -22.92 2.53 33.41
N GLU A 150 -23.38 3.37 34.34
CA GLU A 150 -23.25 4.84 34.42
C GLU A 150 -21.81 5.34 34.74
N GLY A 151 -20.79 4.51 34.50
CA GLY A 151 -19.38 4.90 34.63
C GLY A 151 -18.90 5.61 33.37
N ALA A 152 -18.31 6.80 33.51
CA ALA A 152 -17.92 7.76 32.46
C ALA A 152 -16.89 7.29 31.40
N ASN A 153 -16.71 5.98 31.19
CA ASN A 153 -15.76 5.42 30.22
C ASN A 153 -16.31 4.20 29.46
N SER A 154 -17.63 4.14 29.24
CA SER A 154 -18.20 3.13 28.35
C SER A 154 -17.71 3.36 26.92
N ARG A 155 -16.91 2.43 26.42
CA ARG A 155 -16.48 2.33 25.02
C ARG A 155 -17.50 1.43 24.33
N PRO A 156 -18.52 1.99 23.64
CA PRO A 156 -19.68 1.20 23.20
C PRO A 156 -19.38 0.39 21.95
N PHE A 157 -18.32 0.71 21.21
CA PHE A 157 -17.97 0.03 19.97
C PHE A 157 -17.03 -1.14 20.21
N SER A 158 -17.31 -2.27 19.56
CA SER A 158 -16.45 -3.46 19.53
C SER A 158 -16.33 -4.03 18.11
N ILE A 159 -15.22 -4.71 17.83
CA ILE A 159 -15.04 -5.49 16.62
C ILE A 159 -15.60 -6.89 16.88
N ALA A 160 -16.77 -7.20 16.31
CA ALA A 160 -17.36 -8.52 16.42
C ALA A 160 -16.66 -9.53 15.50
N ASN A 161 -16.31 -9.09 14.29
CA ASN A 161 -15.59 -9.91 13.31
C ASN A 161 -14.78 -9.02 12.37
N MET A 162 -13.73 -9.59 11.76
CA MET A 162 -12.99 -8.93 10.71
C MET A 162 -12.45 -9.92 9.68
N ARG A 163 -12.41 -9.50 8.43
CA ARG A 163 -11.77 -10.24 7.35
C ARG A 163 -10.71 -9.36 6.68
N PRO A 164 -9.42 -9.70 6.79
CA PRO A 164 -8.37 -8.98 6.06
C PRO A 164 -8.61 -8.98 4.55
N ILE A 165 -8.42 -7.83 3.92
CA ILE A 165 -8.41 -7.65 2.46
C ILE A 165 -6.97 -7.84 2.01
N GLN A 166 -6.56 -9.10 1.93
CA GLN A 166 -5.21 -9.54 1.57
C GLN A 166 -5.31 -10.83 0.73
N LEU A 167 -4.27 -11.13 -0.06
CA LEU A 167 -4.14 -12.41 -0.73
C LEU A 167 -4.12 -13.54 0.31
N SER A 168 -5.20 -14.31 0.37
CA SER A 168 -5.55 -15.14 1.53
C SER A 168 -5.02 -16.57 1.45
N LYS A 169 -3.91 -16.81 0.75
CA LYS A 169 -3.41 -18.18 0.50
C LYS A 169 -1.90 -18.29 0.72
N GLY A 170 -1.52 -19.15 1.67
CA GLY A 170 -0.12 -19.40 2.03
C GLY A 170 0.72 -20.12 0.96
N ASP A 171 0.11 -20.59 -0.11
CA ASP A 171 0.74 -21.29 -1.23
C ASP A 171 0.87 -20.45 -2.51
N ILE A 172 0.61 -19.14 -2.43
CA ILE A 172 0.63 -18.25 -3.61
C ILE A 172 1.93 -18.33 -4.42
N LEU A 173 3.08 -18.45 -3.76
CA LEU A 173 4.37 -18.59 -4.45
C LEU A 173 4.45 -19.88 -5.27
N LYS A 174 3.85 -20.98 -4.79
CA LYS A 174 3.78 -22.24 -5.53
C LYS A 174 2.87 -22.11 -6.75
N VAL A 175 1.71 -21.46 -6.57
CA VAL A 175 0.76 -21.18 -7.66
C VAL A 175 1.44 -20.33 -8.75
N VAL A 176 2.10 -19.24 -8.38
CA VAL A 176 2.84 -18.37 -9.32
C VAL A 176 3.95 -19.14 -10.03
N ALA A 177 4.72 -19.97 -9.31
CA ALA A 177 5.80 -20.75 -9.90
C ALA A 177 5.30 -21.82 -10.89
N GLN A 178 4.15 -22.45 -10.62
CA GLN A 178 3.52 -23.40 -11.53
C GLN A 178 2.95 -22.69 -12.75
N GLY A 179 2.13 -21.65 -12.56
CA GLY A 179 1.52 -20.91 -13.66
C GLY A 179 2.57 -20.28 -14.58
N ARG A 180 3.70 -19.79 -14.04
CA ARG A 180 4.83 -19.27 -14.84
C ARG A 180 5.30 -20.25 -15.91
N GLN A 181 5.20 -21.57 -15.71
CA GLN A 181 5.67 -22.58 -16.67
C GLN A 181 4.86 -22.57 -17.98
N ALA A 182 3.62 -22.05 -17.96
CA ALA A 182 2.76 -21.93 -19.14
C ALA A 182 3.16 -20.76 -20.07
N PHE A 183 4.04 -19.85 -19.62
CA PHE A 183 4.37 -18.63 -20.36
C PHE A 183 5.78 -18.69 -20.97
N THR A 184 5.94 -18.14 -22.18
CA THR A 184 7.26 -17.69 -22.63
C THR A 184 7.76 -16.49 -21.80
N VAL A 185 9.04 -16.15 -21.91
CA VAL A 185 9.60 -14.96 -21.21
C VAL A 185 8.92 -13.67 -21.68
N ALA A 186 8.65 -13.54 -22.97
CA ALA A 186 7.98 -12.37 -23.53
C ALA A 186 6.54 -12.23 -23.03
N GLN A 187 5.76 -13.32 -23.08
CA GLN A 187 4.38 -13.35 -22.56
C GLN A 187 4.36 -13.05 -21.06
N TRP A 188 5.29 -13.62 -20.27
CA TRP A 188 5.36 -13.35 -18.83
C TRP A 188 5.62 -11.87 -18.53
N ARG A 189 6.54 -11.24 -19.26
CA ARG A 189 6.80 -9.79 -19.12
C ARG A 189 5.56 -8.97 -19.45
N SER A 190 4.86 -9.31 -20.53
CA SER A 190 3.60 -8.67 -20.90
C SER A 190 2.53 -8.84 -19.82
N PHE A 191 2.41 -10.05 -19.26
CA PHE A 191 1.47 -10.36 -18.18
C PHE A 191 1.73 -9.55 -16.91
N LEU A 192 3.00 -9.40 -16.50
CA LEU A 192 3.37 -8.57 -15.36
C LEU A 192 3.00 -7.10 -15.58
N LEU A 193 3.21 -6.56 -16.78
CA LEU A 193 2.84 -5.18 -17.12
C LEU A 193 1.32 -4.97 -17.12
N ARG A 194 0.54 -5.91 -17.68
CA ARG A 194 -0.93 -5.88 -17.61
C ARG A 194 -1.42 -5.97 -16.17
N SER A 195 -0.73 -6.74 -15.32
CA SER A 195 -1.05 -6.89 -13.90
C SER A 195 -0.92 -5.59 -13.09
N ILE A 196 -0.13 -4.62 -13.57
CA ILE A 196 -0.04 -3.28 -12.98
C ILE A 196 -0.76 -2.21 -13.82
N GLY A 197 -1.52 -2.63 -14.83
CA GLY A 197 -2.44 -1.78 -15.60
C GLY A 197 -1.87 -1.14 -16.87
N PHE A 198 -0.79 -1.67 -17.44
CA PHE A 198 -0.22 -1.19 -18.70
C PHE A 198 -0.45 -2.19 -19.83
N GLU A 199 -0.75 -1.68 -21.03
CA GLU A 199 -0.84 -2.49 -22.25
C GLU A 199 0.52 -2.51 -22.97
N PRO A 200 1.24 -3.65 -23.01
CA PRO A 200 2.61 -3.73 -23.53
C PRO A 200 2.73 -3.34 -25.00
N GLU A 201 1.71 -3.62 -25.81
CA GLU A 201 1.70 -3.32 -27.25
C GLU A 201 1.72 -1.82 -27.55
N LEU A 202 1.26 -0.99 -26.60
CA LEU A 202 1.28 0.47 -26.71
C LEU A 202 2.63 1.07 -26.26
N LEU A 203 3.58 0.23 -25.86
CA LEU A 203 4.85 0.65 -25.25
C LEU A 203 6.04 0.14 -26.07
N ILE A 204 7.02 1.01 -26.27
CA ILE A 204 8.33 0.60 -26.78
C ILE A 204 9.05 -0.28 -25.76
N ALA A 205 9.95 -1.16 -26.22
CA ALA A 205 10.68 -2.10 -25.36
C ALA A 205 11.37 -1.44 -24.15
N ARG A 206 12.00 -0.27 -24.34
CA ARG A 206 12.62 0.48 -23.25
C ARG A 206 11.61 0.92 -22.19
N ALA A 207 10.42 1.35 -22.57
CA ALA A 207 9.38 1.76 -21.63
C ALA A 207 8.88 0.54 -20.82
N GLN A 208 8.75 -0.62 -21.46
CA GLN A 208 8.43 -1.86 -20.78
C GLN A 208 9.49 -2.22 -19.72
N ASP A 209 10.78 -2.13 -20.05
CA ASP A 209 11.87 -2.39 -19.09
C ASP A 209 11.83 -1.45 -17.89
N LEU A 210 11.59 -0.15 -18.13
CA LEU A 210 11.48 0.84 -17.05
C LEU A 210 10.29 0.56 -16.12
N LEU A 211 9.15 0.17 -16.68
CA LEU A 211 7.97 -0.20 -15.88
C LEU A 211 8.19 -1.47 -15.07
N LEU A 212 8.91 -2.46 -15.61
CA LEU A 212 9.30 -3.66 -14.85
C LEU A 212 10.25 -3.29 -13.71
N LEU A 213 11.21 -2.38 -13.94
CA LEU A 213 12.14 -1.90 -12.91
C LEU A 213 11.42 -1.24 -11.73
N ARG A 214 10.29 -0.56 -11.95
CA ARG A 214 9.46 0.00 -10.86
C ARG A 214 8.91 -1.07 -9.89
N MET A 215 8.83 -2.34 -10.32
CA MET A 215 8.35 -3.43 -9.48
C MET A 215 9.44 -4.09 -8.62
N VAL A 216 10.72 -3.87 -8.95
CA VAL A 216 11.85 -4.48 -8.21
C VAL A 216 11.87 -4.13 -6.72
N PRO A 217 11.51 -2.91 -6.26
CA PRO A 217 11.40 -2.61 -4.84
C PRO A 217 10.45 -3.51 -4.06
N PHE A 218 9.46 -4.13 -4.71
CA PHE A 218 8.55 -5.08 -4.07
C PHE A 218 9.09 -6.50 -3.99
N ALA A 219 10.13 -6.81 -4.76
CA ALA A 219 10.70 -8.16 -4.87
C ALA A 219 12.06 -8.30 -4.15
N GLU A 220 12.81 -7.21 -4.00
CA GLU A 220 14.11 -7.19 -3.31
C GLU A 220 14.05 -6.30 -2.07
N HIS A 221 14.50 -6.83 -0.94
CA HIS A 221 14.57 -6.09 0.32
C HIS A 221 15.57 -4.93 0.25
N ASN A 222 15.21 -3.77 0.80
CA ASN A 222 16.04 -2.56 0.85
C ASN A 222 16.56 -2.13 -0.53
N TYR A 223 15.76 -2.34 -1.59
CA TYR A 223 16.10 -1.87 -2.92
C TYR A 223 15.77 -0.38 -3.06
N ASN A 224 16.80 0.44 -3.19
CA ASN A 224 16.66 1.89 -3.22
C ASN A 224 16.59 2.42 -4.65
N LEU A 225 15.46 3.01 -5.02
CA LEU A 225 15.18 3.47 -6.38
C LEU A 225 14.95 4.97 -6.38
N VAL A 226 15.52 5.68 -7.36
CA VAL A 226 15.15 7.07 -7.66
C VAL A 226 14.39 7.11 -8.97
N GLU A 227 13.25 7.79 -9.00
CA GLU A 227 12.48 8.03 -10.22
C GLU A 227 12.24 9.53 -10.42
N LEU A 228 12.87 10.11 -11.44
CA LEU A 228 12.74 11.53 -11.78
C LEU A 228 12.29 11.66 -13.23
N GLY A 229 11.20 12.39 -13.44
CA GLY A 229 10.67 12.59 -14.79
C GLY A 229 9.54 13.61 -14.83
N PRO A 230 8.97 13.89 -16.01
CA PRO A 230 7.91 14.88 -16.17
C PRO A 230 6.66 14.55 -15.37
N ARG A 231 5.84 15.57 -15.07
CA ARG A 231 4.56 15.41 -14.36
C ARG A 231 3.59 14.53 -15.17
N GLY A 232 2.70 13.81 -14.47
CA GLY A 232 1.62 13.05 -15.10
C GLY A 232 1.98 11.66 -15.62
N THR A 233 3.17 11.13 -15.31
CA THR A 233 3.62 9.79 -15.77
C THR A 233 3.25 8.64 -14.82
N GLY A 234 2.37 8.89 -13.84
CA GLY A 234 1.89 7.85 -12.91
C GLY A 234 2.95 7.29 -11.94
N LYS A 235 4.05 8.01 -11.70
CA LYS A 235 5.20 7.56 -10.89
C LYS A 235 4.80 7.04 -9.50
N SER A 236 4.01 7.83 -8.77
CA SER A 236 3.55 7.48 -7.42
C SER A 236 2.43 6.43 -7.40
N HIS A 237 1.78 6.18 -8.54
CA HIS A 237 0.58 5.34 -8.61
C HIS A 237 0.86 3.89 -8.19
N LEU A 238 1.97 3.31 -8.68
CA LEU A 238 2.33 1.92 -8.37
C LEU A 238 2.50 1.73 -6.86
N PHE A 239 3.26 2.62 -6.23
CA PHE A 239 3.59 2.58 -4.80
C PHE A 239 2.41 2.88 -3.88
N GLN A 240 1.32 3.43 -4.40
CA GLN A 240 0.11 3.67 -3.62
C GLN A 240 -0.96 2.59 -3.82
N GLN A 241 -1.04 2.00 -5.01
CA GLN A 241 -2.25 1.29 -5.43
C GLN A 241 -2.09 -0.23 -5.50
N VAL A 242 -0.86 -0.76 -5.60
CA VAL A 242 -0.64 -2.19 -5.90
C VAL A 242 -0.48 -3.06 -4.67
N SER A 243 0.09 -2.54 -3.58
CA SER A 243 0.38 -3.35 -2.39
C SER A 243 -0.03 -2.65 -1.10
N PRO A 244 -0.67 -3.35 -0.15
CA PRO A 244 -0.88 -2.83 1.19
C PRO A 244 0.44 -2.70 1.97
N TYR A 245 1.55 -3.27 1.49
CA TYR A 245 2.88 -3.21 2.13
C TYR A 245 3.75 -2.07 1.62
N SER A 246 3.19 -1.14 0.83
CA SER A 246 3.87 0.10 0.46
C SER A 246 3.23 1.29 1.14
N HIS A 247 4.07 2.24 1.55
CA HIS A 247 3.64 3.51 2.13
C HIS A 247 4.13 4.68 1.29
N LEU A 248 3.21 5.48 0.77
CA LEU A 248 3.51 6.73 0.09
C LEU A 248 3.53 7.89 1.11
N VAL A 249 4.68 8.53 1.25
CA VAL A 249 4.86 9.76 2.04
C VAL A 249 4.67 10.95 1.10
N SER A 250 3.54 11.64 1.24
CA SER A 250 3.26 12.90 0.52
C SER A 250 3.47 14.11 1.42
N GLY A 251 3.97 15.23 0.87
CA GLY A 251 3.95 16.53 1.54
C GLY A 251 5.21 16.94 2.32
N GLY A 252 6.41 16.51 1.91
CA GLY A 252 7.67 17.21 2.21
C GLY A 252 8.11 17.32 3.69
N LYS A 253 7.53 16.57 4.62
CA LYS A 253 8.08 16.49 6.00
C LYS A 253 8.04 15.07 6.51
N ALA A 254 9.07 14.31 6.14
CA ALA A 254 9.37 13.05 6.78
C ALA A 254 10.36 13.31 7.91
N THR A 255 9.90 13.17 9.16
CA THR A 255 10.81 13.27 10.30
C THR A 255 11.63 11.99 10.43
N VAL A 256 12.81 12.09 11.05
CA VAL A 256 13.64 10.92 11.39
C VAL A 256 12.83 9.92 12.24
N ALA A 257 11.98 10.43 13.13
CA ALA A 257 11.12 9.60 13.98
C ALA A 257 10.12 8.77 13.16
N ARG A 258 9.48 9.39 12.16
CA ARG A 258 8.52 8.70 11.30
C ARG A 258 9.22 7.65 10.43
N MET A 259 10.41 7.94 9.95
CA MET A 259 11.14 7.03 9.06
C MET A 259 11.75 5.84 9.80
N PHE A 260 12.39 6.06 10.95
CA PHE A 260 13.26 5.08 11.60
C PHE A 260 12.73 4.60 12.94
N VAL A 261 12.64 5.49 13.93
CA VAL A 261 12.13 5.16 15.27
C VAL A 261 11.76 6.41 16.05
N ASP A 262 10.59 6.37 16.70
CA ASP A 262 10.20 7.36 17.69
C ASP A 262 10.91 7.04 19.03
N MET A 263 11.80 7.95 19.45
CA MET A 263 12.60 7.79 20.67
C MET A 263 11.80 7.89 21.97
N ARG A 264 10.60 8.50 21.93
CA ARG A 264 9.73 8.63 23.11
C ARG A 264 8.92 7.37 23.35
N THR A 265 8.48 6.71 22.28
CA THR A 265 7.59 5.55 22.36
C THR A 265 8.29 4.23 22.06
N GLY A 266 9.48 4.25 21.44
CA GLY A 266 10.18 3.08 20.91
C GLY A 266 9.53 2.50 19.65
N GLN A 267 8.50 3.16 19.10
CA GLN A 267 7.79 2.67 17.93
C GLN A 267 8.71 2.71 16.71
N LYS A 268 8.90 1.54 16.08
CA LYS A 268 9.65 1.42 14.82
C LYS A 268 8.97 2.26 13.72
N GLY A 269 9.75 2.89 12.87
CA GLY A 269 9.29 3.76 11.80
C GLY A 269 8.95 3.02 10.50
N LEU A 270 8.65 3.77 9.45
CA LEU A 270 8.11 3.27 8.19
C LEU A 270 8.95 2.14 7.56
N VAL A 271 10.28 2.25 7.52
CA VAL A 271 11.14 1.25 6.84
C VAL A 271 11.12 -0.12 7.52
N ALA A 272 10.71 -0.18 8.80
CA ALA A 272 10.55 -1.41 9.54
C ALA A 272 9.12 -1.98 9.49
N GLN A 273 8.15 -1.20 9.00
CA GLN A 273 6.73 -1.57 8.93
C GLN A 273 6.26 -1.94 7.51
N TYR A 274 6.93 -1.41 6.49
CA TYR A 274 6.56 -1.53 5.08
C TYR A 274 7.73 -2.07 4.26
N ASP A 275 7.40 -2.83 3.20
CA ASP A 275 8.38 -3.37 2.26
C ASP A 275 8.89 -2.27 1.32
N VAL A 276 8.07 -1.26 1.04
CA VAL A 276 8.44 -0.10 0.23
C VAL A 276 7.97 1.18 0.91
N VAL A 277 8.89 2.14 1.08
CA VAL A 277 8.58 3.50 1.51
C VAL A 277 8.88 4.44 0.36
N CYS A 278 7.82 4.96 -0.26
CA CYS A 278 7.92 5.85 -1.41
C CYS A 278 7.74 7.30 -0.96
N PHE A 279 8.71 8.15 -1.23
CA PHE A 279 8.62 9.59 -1.03
C PHE A 279 8.14 10.23 -2.32
N ASP A 280 6.94 10.79 -2.29
CA ASP A 280 6.48 11.67 -3.36
C ASP A 280 7.08 13.06 -3.16
N GLU A 281 7.44 13.71 -4.26
CA GLU A 281 8.09 15.03 -4.26
C GLU A 281 9.38 15.06 -3.44
N VAL A 282 10.43 14.39 -3.93
CA VAL A 282 11.74 14.31 -3.28
C VAL A 282 12.34 15.68 -2.90
N SER A 283 12.02 16.74 -3.64
CA SER A 283 12.42 18.12 -3.34
C SER A 283 11.95 18.61 -1.98
N GLY A 284 10.84 18.06 -1.50
CA GLY A 284 10.27 18.38 -0.21
C GLY A 284 10.97 17.65 0.95
N ILE A 285 11.82 16.65 0.73
CA ILE A 285 12.40 15.89 1.86
C ILE A 285 13.22 16.83 2.74
N ASN A 286 12.80 16.95 3.99
CA ASN A 286 13.52 17.68 5.01
C ASN A 286 13.48 16.87 6.30
N PHE A 287 14.65 16.46 6.77
CA PHE A 287 14.79 15.82 8.06
C PHE A 287 14.90 16.90 9.14
N ASP A 288 14.09 16.76 10.18
CA ASP A 288 14.05 17.62 11.35
C ASP A 288 15.37 17.67 12.13
N GLN A 289 16.30 16.74 11.86
CA GLN A 289 17.60 16.63 12.49
C GLN A 289 18.72 16.59 11.44
N LYS A 290 19.84 17.25 11.74
CA LYS A 290 21.04 17.30 10.88
C LYS A 290 21.56 15.92 10.47
N ASP A 291 21.30 14.89 11.27
CA ASP A 291 21.79 13.53 11.03
C ASP A 291 20.82 12.62 10.26
N GLY A 292 19.63 13.11 9.87
CA GLY A 292 18.63 12.28 9.20
C GLY A 292 19.13 11.63 7.90
N VAL A 293 19.86 12.39 7.09
CA VAL A 293 20.49 11.88 5.86
C VAL A 293 21.59 10.85 6.17
N ASN A 294 22.37 11.06 7.25
CA ASN A 294 23.40 10.12 7.66
C ASN A 294 22.82 8.78 8.14
N ILE A 295 21.73 8.82 8.91
CA ILE A 295 21.00 7.62 9.34
C ILE A 295 20.43 6.89 8.11
N LEU A 296 19.85 7.64 7.17
CA LEU A 296 19.33 7.07 5.92
C LEU A 296 20.42 6.37 5.11
N LYS A 297 21.59 7.00 4.93
CA LYS A 297 22.73 6.35 4.26
C LYS A 297 23.16 5.06 4.95
N GLY A 298 23.28 5.10 6.29
CA GLY A 298 23.65 3.92 7.08
C GLY A 298 22.64 2.79 6.90
N TYR A 299 21.35 3.12 6.92
CA TYR A 299 20.27 2.17 6.69
C TYR A 299 20.29 1.57 5.29
N MET A 300 20.37 2.42 4.26
CA MET A 300 20.34 2.00 2.86
C MET A 300 21.47 1.03 2.53
N GLU A 301 22.60 1.12 3.21
CA GLU A 301 23.69 0.15 3.08
C GLU A 301 23.48 -1.11 3.92
N SER A 302 23.27 -0.94 5.22
CA SER A 302 23.42 -2.03 6.19
C SER A 302 22.11 -2.74 6.54
N ARG A 303 20.96 -2.24 6.04
CA ARG A 303 19.60 -2.64 6.45
C ARG A 303 19.34 -2.42 7.94
N GLU A 304 20.14 -1.57 8.57
CA GLU A 304 20.17 -1.39 10.01
C GLU A 304 20.34 0.11 10.34
N PHE A 305 19.68 0.56 11.40
CA PHE A 305 19.81 1.95 11.85
C PHE A 305 19.94 2.07 13.37
N SER A 306 20.91 2.89 13.75
CA SER A 306 21.23 3.44 15.07
C SER A 306 20.43 4.68 15.46
N ARG A 307 19.58 4.66 16.49
CA ARG A 307 19.20 5.90 17.19
C ARG A 307 19.21 5.65 18.69
N GLY A 308 20.38 5.73 19.32
CA GLY A 308 20.58 5.43 20.74
C GLY A 308 21.47 4.20 20.97
N LYS A 309 21.09 3.32 21.89
CA LYS A 309 21.92 2.15 22.28
C LYS A 309 21.63 0.87 21.48
N GLU A 310 20.43 0.72 20.94
CA GLU A 310 20.04 -0.50 20.23
C GLU A 310 19.97 -0.27 18.73
N SER A 311 20.41 -1.27 17.99
CA SER A 311 20.43 -1.26 16.54
C SER A 311 19.24 -2.03 15.98
N ILE A 312 18.51 -1.41 15.06
CA ILE A 312 17.24 -1.95 14.54
C ILE A 312 17.45 -2.35 13.09
N ARG A 313 17.20 -3.64 12.79
CA ARG A 313 17.16 -4.15 11.42
C ARG A 313 15.78 -3.97 10.80
N ALA A 314 15.77 -3.64 9.52
CA ALA A 314 14.58 -3.41 8.73
C ALA A 314 14.80 -3.73 7.25
N PHE A 315 13.74 -4.04 6.51
CA PHE A 315 13.84 -4.55 5.14
C PHE A 315 13.21 -3.63 4.08
N GLY A 316 12.55 -2.54 4.47
CA GLY A 316 11.86 -1.65 3.55
C GLY A 316 12.78 -0.93 2.56
N GLY A 317 12.52 -1.06 1.27
CA GLY A 317 13.19 -0.27 0.22
C GLY A 317 12.75 1.19 0.22
N VAL A 318 13.66 2.09 -0.10
CA VAL A 318 13.37 3.53 -0.22
C VAL A 318 13.23 3.91 -1.69
N VAL A 319 12.05 4.39 -2.07
CA VAL A 319 11.78 4.90 -3.42
C VAL A 319 11.62 6.42 -3.36
N LEU A 320 12.39 7.15 -4.15
CA LEU A 320 12.36 8.61 -4.17
C LEU A 320 11.84 9.10 -5.51
N VAL A 321 10.64 9.65 -5.50
CA VAL A 321 9.95 10.11 -6.70
C VAL A 321 9.99 11.64 -6.77
N GLY A 322 10.28 12.17 -7.95
CA GLY A 322 10.32 13.62 -8.15
C GLY A 322 10.06 14.04 -9.59
N ASN A 323 9.92 15.35 -9.76
CA ASN A 323 9.75 15.96 -11.08
C ASN A 323 10.96 16.83 -11.38
N PHE A 324 11.35 16.91 -12.65
CA PHE A 324 12.24 17.97 -13.09
C PHE A 324 11.50 19.30 -13.09
N ASP A 325 12.20 20.37 -12.71
CA ASP A 325 11.69 21.75 -12.76
C ASP A 325 11.63 22.29 -14.19
N VAL A 326 12.38 21.65 -15.08
CA VAL A 326 12.58 22.00 -16.49
C VAL A 326 12.28 20.78 -17.36
N ASP A 327 12.14 20.98 -18.67
CA ASP A 327 11.99 19.85 -19.58
C ASP A 327 13.24 18.93 -19.56
N VAL A 328 13.07 17.68 -19.98
CA VAL A 328 14.13 16.68 -19.94
C VAL A 328 15.34 17.08 -20.79
N ALA A 329 15.14 17.75 -21.92
CA ALA A 329 16.22 18.16 -22.82
C ALA A 329 17.06 19.29 -22.22
N HIS A 330 16.43 20.21 -21.48
CA HIS A 330 17.10 21.25 -20.73
C HIS A 330 17.81 20.66 -19.51
N GLN A 331 17.16 19.74 -18.79
CA GLN A 331 17.76 19.05 -17.64
C GLN A 331 19.06 18.34 -18.00
N GLN A 332 19.12 17.69 -19.16
CA GLN A 332 20.33 17.06 -19.69
C GLN A 332 21.48 18.06 -19.93
N ARG A 333 21.18 19.35 -20.12
CA ARG A 333 22.18 20.42 -20.31
C ARG A 333 22.62 21.07 -18.99
N VAL A 334 21.75 21.11 -17.97
CA VAL A 334 22.00 21.75 -16.66
C VAL A 334 22.92 20.90 -15.76
N GLY A 335 23.10 19.60 -16.07
CA GLY A 335 24.26 18.82 -15.66
C GLY A 335 24.18 18.05 -14.33
N HIS A 336 23.08 18.14 -13.58
CA HIS A 336 22.91 17.34 -12.34
C HIS A 336 21.62 16.51 -12.34
N LEU A 337 21.73 15.19 -12.46
CA LEU A 337 20.57 14.28 -12.54
C LEU A 337 19.65 14.35 -11.31
N PHE A 338 20.21 14.66 -10.13
CA PHE A 338 19.45 14.84 -8.89
C PHE A 338 19.10 16.31 -8.60
N SER A 339 19.05 17.21 -9.59
CA SER A 339 18.67 18.61 -9.36
C SER A 339 17.36 18.82 -8.59
N PRO A 340 16.36 17.91 -8.60
CA PRO A 340 15.18 18.07 -7.75
C PRO A 340 15.45 17.80 -6.26
N PHE A 341 16.54 17.12 -5.89
CA PHE A 341 16.79 16.73 -4.50
C PHE A 341 17.17 17.93 -3.62
N PRO A 342 16.92 17.86 -2.29
CA PRO A 342 17.47 18.81 -1.33
C PRO A 342 18.99 18.86 -1.42
N LYS A 343 19.62 20.03 -1.22
CA LYS A 343 21.08 20.20 -1.36
C LYS A 343 21.89 19.18 -0.55
N GLU A 344 21.45 18.88 0.66
CA GLU A 344 22.08 17.93 1.59
C GLU A 344 22.16 16.50 1.05
N MET A 345 21.25 16.12 0.14
CA MET A 345 21.25 14.80 -0.53
C MET A 345 21.78 14.90 -1.96
N ARG A 346 21.51 16.02 -2.63
CA ARG A 346 21.87 16.28 -4.03
C ARG A 346 23.37 16.24 -4.23
N ASP A 347 24.16 16.80 -3.32
CA ASP A 347 25.60 16.92 -3.50
C ASP A 347 26.38 15.87 -2.67
N ASP A 348 25.69 14.89 -2.08
CA ASP A 348 26.28 13.83 -1.25
C ASP A 348 26.50 12.55 -2.07
N THR A 349 27.74 12.32 -2.51
CA THR A 349 28.10 11.15 -3.30
C THR A 349 27.93 9.83 -2.52
N ALA A 350 28.11 9.85 -1.20
CA ALA A 350 27.93 8.66 -0.37
C ALA A 350 26.45 8.26 -0.26
N PHE A 351 25.53 9.21 -0.42
CA PHE A 351 24.11 8.91 -0.60
C PHE A 351 23.83 8.31 -1.98
N MET A 352 24.40 8.90 -3.03
CA MET A 352 24.22 8.40 -4.40
C MET A 352 24.68 6.95 -4.58
N ASP A 353 25.79 6.57 -3.95
CA ASP A 353 26.33 5.20 -3.99
C ASP A 353 25.37 4.14 -3.40
N ARG A 354 24.37 4.55 -2.59
CA ARG A 354 23.37 3.64 -2.02
C ARG A 354 22.11 3.47 -2.87
N ILE A 355 22.03 4.20 -3.98
CA ILE A 355 20.93 4.09 -4.94
C ILE A 355 21.22 2.91 -5.85
N HIS A 356 20.31 1.95 -5.89
CA HIS A 356 20.45 0.75 -6.71
C HIS A 356 20.10 1.03 -8.18
N ALA A 357 19.15 1.94 -8.43
CA ALA A 357 18.78 2.33 -9.78
C ALA A 357 18.23 3.77 -9.86
N TYR A 358 18.46 4.38 -11.03
CA TYR A 358 17.87 5.65 -11.44
C TYR A 358 16.92 5.41 -12.61
N LEU A 359 15.65 5.75 -12.44
CA LEU A 359 14.59 5.63 -13.43
C LEU A 359 14.30 7.03 -14.04
N PRO A 360 14.61 7.26 -15.32
CA PRO A 360 14.47 8.56 -15.99
C PRO A 360 13.07 8.83 -16.59
#